data_AF-W1YS43-F1
#
_entry.id   AF-W1YS43-F1
#
_cell.length_a   1.000
_cell.length_b   1.000
_cell.length_c   1.000
_cell.angle_alpha   90.00
_cell.angle_beta   90.00
_cell.angle_gamma   90.00
#
_symmetry.space_group_name_H-M   'P 1'
#
loop_
_entity.id
_entity.type
_entity.pdbx_description
1 polymer ?
#
loop_
_entity_poly.entity_id
_entity_poly.type
_entity_poly.pdbx_seq_one_letter_code
_entity_poly.pdbx_strand_id
1 'polypeptide(L)' 'DGRVVADFGARRAHNVDAAIYGARAAYIGGVQSTATVLAGQQFGIPVSGTMAHSWVMYHDSEYEAFKAYAEVYPDGAVFL' A
#
# COMPACT_ATOMS: atom_id res chain seq x y z
N ASP A 1 12.33 17.62 11.88
CA ASP A 1 11.52 17.09 10.77
C ASP A 1 11.35 15.58 10.88
N GLY A 2 10.10 15.11 10.85
CA GLY A 2 9.76 13.68 10.95
C GLY A 2 9.66 13.00 9.59
N ARG A 3 9.82 11.68 9.54
CA ARG A 3 9.58 10.88 8.34
C ARG A 3 8.10 10.51 8.21
N VAL A 4 7.64 10.35 6.98
CA VAL A 4 6.29 9.88 6.66
C VAL A 4 6.08 8.44 7.16
N VAL A 5 4.91 8.16 7.73
CA VAL A 5 4.48 6.83 8.16
C VAL A 5 3.23 6.42 7.38
N ALA A 6 3.18 5.17 6.94
CA ALA A 6 2.06 4.58 6.22
C ALA A 6 1.57 3.30 6.92
N ASP A 7 0.26 3.06 6.90
CA ASP A 7 -0.39 1.87 7.45
C ASP A 7 -0.50 0.75 6.40
N PHE A 8 0.09 -0.41 6.69
CA PHE A 8 0.00 -1.64 5.90
C PHE A 8 -0.51 -2.85 6.71
N GLY A 9 -1.25 -2.60 7.80
CA GLY A 9 -1.66 -3.59 8.80
C GLY A 9 -2.82 -4.50 8.41
N ALA A 10 -3.61 -4.14 7.39
CA ALA A 10 -4.88 -4.81 7.04
C ALA A 10 -4.79 -6.34 6.94
N ARG A 11 -3.69 -6.88 6.40
CA ARG A 11 -3.48 -8.33 6.22
C ARG A 11 -3.46 -9.16 7.52
N ARG A 12 -3.33 -8.50 8.68
CA ARG A 12 -3.31 -9.10 10.02
C ARG A 12 -4.33 -8.45 10.96
N ALA A 13 -5.17 -7.56 10.44
CA ALA A 13 -6.22 -6.94 11.24
C ALA A 13 -7.23 -7.98 11.69
N HIS A 14 -7.82 -7.76 12.87
CA HIS A 14 -8.76 -8.68 13.49
C HIS A 14 -10.16 -8.53 12.89
N ASN A 15 -10.32 -8.89 11.61
CA ASN A 15 -11.49 -8.70 10.72
C ASN A 15 -11.43 -7.46 9.81
N VAL A 16 -12.43 -7.35 8.94
CA VAL A 16 -12.59 -6.27 7.94
C VAL A 16 -12.82 -4.91 8.61
N ASP A 17 -13.67 -4.85 9.63
CA ASP A 17 -13.94 -3.61 10.36
C ASP A 17 -12.68 -3.09 11.05
N ALA A 18 -11.90 -3.98 11.68
CA ALA A 18 -10.62 -3.65 12.30
C ALA A 18 -9.60 -3.13 11.29
N ALA A 19 -9.59 -3.65 10.05
CA ALA A 19 -8.74 -3.11 9.00
C ALA A 19 -9.14 -1.68 8.62
N ILE A 20 -10.44 -1.45 8.40
CA ILE A 20 -10.98 -0.17 7.93
C ILE A 20 -10.91 0.92 9.01
N TYR A 21 -11.49 0.64 10.18
CA TYR A 21 -11.50 1.59 11.30
C TYR A 21 -10.14 1.71 11.96
N GLY A 22 -9.32 0.65 11.94
CA GLY A 22 -7.92 0.70 12.38
C GLY A 22 -7.09 1.64 11.52
N ALA A 23 -7.19 1.55 10.19
CA ALA A 23 -6.52 2.48 9.28
C ALA A 23 -6.96 3.94 9.52
N ARG A 24 -8.26 4.17 9.76
CA ARG A 24 -8.79 5.48 10.15
C ARG A 24 -8.23 5.99 11.47
N ALA A 25 -8.21 5.14 12.50
CA ALA A 25 -7.68 5.50 13.80
C ALA A 25 -6.17 5.83 13.72
N ALA A 26 -5.41 5.04 12.96
CA ALA A 26 -4.00 5.30 12.68
C ALA A 26 -3.79 6.65 11.99
N TYR A 27 -4.62 6.98 10.98
CA TYR A 27 -4.56 8.27 10.29
C TYR A 27 -4.84 9.45 11.22
N ILE A 28 -5.87 9.34 12.08
CA ILE A 28 -6.15 10.35 13.12
C ILE A 28 -4.97 10.49 14.09
N GLY A 29 -4.28 9.40 14.39
CA GLY A 29 -3.09 9.37 15.24
C GLY A 29 -1.81 9.94 14.61
N GLY A 30 -1.83 10.29 13.31
CA GLY A 30 -0.69 10.92 12.62
C GLY A 30 -0.03 10.07 11.54
N VAL A 31 -0.53 8.86 11.25
CA VAL A 31 -0.16 8.15 10.01
C VAL A 31 -0.68 8.95 8.81
N GLN A 32 0.05 8.96 7.70
CA GLN A 32 -0.26 9.85 6.56
C GLN A 32 -0.89 9.13 5.36
N SER A 33 -0.85 7.80 5.30
CA SER A 33 -1.50 7.02 4.24
C SER A 33 -1.79 5.57 4.67
N THR A 34 -2.61 4.85 3.93
CA THR A 34 -2.91 3.42 4.15
C THR A 34 -2.94 2.63 2.84
N ALA A 35 -2.61 1.33 2.85
CA ALA A 35 -2.91 0.43 1.73
C ALA A 35 -4.38 -0.07 1.70
N THR A 36 -5.18 0.26 2.73
CA THR A 36 -6.58 -0.18 2.83
C THR A 36 -7.48 0.70 1.95
N VAL A 37 -7.62 0.33 0.67
CA VAL A 37 -8.39 1.11 -0.33
C VAL A 37 -9.80 1.47 0.15
N LEU A 38 -10.50 0.56 0.82
CA LEU A 38 -11.85 0.82 1.33
C LEU A 38 -11.87 1.89 2.43
N ALA A 39 -10.83 2.00 3.25
CA ALA A 39 -10.69 3.09 4.22
C ALA A 39 -10.43 4.43 3.52
N GLY A 40 -9.62 4.41 2.45
CA GLY A 40 -9.44 5.57 1.57
C GLY A 40 -10.76 6.04 0.95
N GLN A 41 -11.56 5.09 0.43
CA GLN A 41 -12.86 5.37 -0.16
C GLN A 41 -13.86 5.94 0.86
N GLN A 42 -13.94 5.37 2.07
CA GLN A 42 -14.93 5.78 3.08
C GLN A 42 -14.57 7.07 3.82
N PHE A 43 -13.27 7.33 4.04
CA PHE A 43 -12.81 8.40 4.92
C PHE A 43 -11.87 9.41 4.27
N GLY A 44 -11.59 9.28 2.97
CA GLY A 44 -10.71 10.21 2.25
C GLY A 44 -9.23 10.11 2.66
N ILE A 45 -8.81 8.99 3.25
CA ILE A 45 -7.42 8.76 3.65
C ILE A 45 -6.57 8.55 2.39
N PRO A 46 -5.41 9.22 2.24
CA PRO A 46 -4.50 8.97 1.12
C PRO A 46 -4.12 7.49 1.03
N VAL A 47 -4.30 6.90 -0.14
CA VAL A 47 -3.97 5.48 -0.38
C VAL A 47 -2.55 5.37 -0.92
N SER A 48 -1.77 4.43 -0.39
CA SER A 48 -0.42 4.14 -0.85
C SER A 48 -0.16 2.64 -0.91
N GLY A 49 0.64 2.19 -1.88
CA GLY A 49 0.99 0.79 -2.10
C GLY A 49 1.51 0.58 -3.52
N THR A 50 2.53 -0.25 -3.68
CA THR A 50 3.20 -0.48 -4.98
C THR A 50 3.03 -1.94 -5.39
N MET A 51 4.13 -2.67 -5.60
CA MET A 51 4.12 -4.09 -5.93
C MET A 51 4.20 -4.99 -4.69
N ALA A 52 3.69 -6.21 -4.83
CA ALA A 52 3.90 -7.29 -3.88
C ALA A 52 4.99 -8.25 -4.39
N HIS A 53 5.63 -8.99 -3.48
CA HIS A 53 6.61 -10.03 -3.85
C HIS A 53 6.04 -11.06 -4.84
N SER A 54 4.75 -11.35 -4.77
CA SER A 54 4.08 -12.28 -5.68
C SER A 54 4.08 -11.81 -7.14
N TRP A 55 4.18 -10.50 -7.39
CA TRP A 55 4.38 -9.95 -8.74
C TRP A 55 5.74 -10.37 -9.29
N VAL A 56 6.80 -10.22 -8.48
CA VAL A 56 8.17 -10.59 -8.88
C VAL A 56 8.28 -12.11 -9.08
N MET A 57 7.71 -12.90 -8.18
CA MET A 57 7.74 -14.38 -8.26
C MET A 57 6.95 -14.95 -9.45
N TYR A 58 6.04 -14.18 -10.03
CA TYR A 58 5.28 -14.61 -11.20
C TYR A 58 6.10 -14.55 -12.49
N HIS A 59 7.11 -13.67 -12.56
CA HIS A 59 7.94 -13.50 -13.75
C HIS A 59 9.18 -14.39 -13.68
N ASP A 60 9.74 -14.73 -14.85
CA ASP A 60 10.94 -15.57 -14.96
C ASP A 60 12.20 -14.89 -14.39
N SER A 61 12.19 -13.57 -14.29
CA SER A 61 13.27 -12.81 -13.66
C SER A 61 12.77 -11.53 -13.01
N GLU A 62 13.55 -11.04 -12.05
CA GLU A 62 13.32 -9.75 -11.38
C GLU A 62 13.32 -8.58 -12.37
N TYR A 63 14.24 -8.58 -13.34
CA TYR A 63 14.32 -7.54 -14.36
C TYR A 63 13.04 -7.44 -15.18
N GLU A 64 12.50 -8.57 -15.64
CA GLU A 64 11.24 -8.60 -16.41
C GLU A 64 10.07 -8.11 -15.55
N ALA A 65 10.02 -8.48 -14.26
CA ALA A 65 8.98 -8.00 -13.34
C ALA A 65 9.02 -6.47 -13.15
N PHE A 66 10.21 -5.90 -12.97
CA PHE A 66 10.38 -4.46 -12.77
C PHE A 66 10.11 -3.67 -14.04
N LYS A 67 10.60 -4.15 -15.19
CA LYS A 67 10.32 -3.56 -16.49
C LYS A 67 8.82 -3.52 -16.76
N ALA A 68 8.13 -4.66 -16.59
CA ALA A 68 6.68 -4.73 -16.78
C ALA A 68 5.93 -3.77 -15.82
N TYR A 69 6.37 -3.67 -14.56
CA TYR A 69 5.76 -2.73 -13.61
C TYR A 69 5.98 -1.27 -14.01
N ALA A 70 7.18 -0.91 -14.48
CA ALA A 70 7.51 0.43 -14.92
C ALA A 70 6.76 0.84 -16.21
N GLU A 71 6.48 -0.11 -17.10
CA GLU A 71 5.69 0.15 -18.31
C GLU A 71 4.22 0.47 -17.96
N VAL A 72 3.67 -0.15 -16.90
CA VAL A 72 2.29 0.11 -16.43
C VAL A 72 2.22 1.39 -15.57
N TYR A 73 3.23 1.62 -14.73
CA TYR A 73 3.32 2.75 -13.81
C TYR A 73 4.58 3.58 -14.10
N PRO A 74 4.62 4.33 -15.21
CA PRO A 74 5.82 5.03 -15.67
C PRO A 74 6.29 6.11 -14.70
N ASP A 75 5.35 6.72 -13.98
CA ASP A 75 5.60 7.76 -13.00
C ASP A 75 5.33 7.22 -11.59
N GLY A 76 6.38 7.06 -10.78
CA GLY A 76 6.27 6.63 -9.38
C GLY A 76 6.42 5.13 -9.14
N ALA A 77 7.08 4.40 -10.06
CA ALA A 77 7.48 3.01 -9.80
C ALA A 77 8.45 2.92 -8.61
N VAL A 78 8.15 2.02 -7.68
CA VAL A 78 9.04 1.63 -6.59
C VAL A 78 9.25 0.12 -6.70
N PHE A 79 10.48 -0.27 -6.99
CA PHE A 79 10.89 -1.67 -7.11
C PHE A 79 11.22 -2.24 -5.73
N LEU A 80 10.88 -3.51 -5.55
CA LEU A 80 11.07 -4.22 -4.30
C LEU A 80 12.50 -4.75 -4.18
#